data_AF-A0A814U288-F1
#
_entry.id   AF-A0A814U288-F1
#
_cell.length_a   1.000
_cell.length_b   1.000
_cell.length_c   1.000
_cell.angle_alpha   90.00
_cell.angle_beta   90.00
_cell.angle_gamma   90.00
#
_symmetry.space_group_name_H-M   'P 1'
#
loop_
_entity.id
_entity.type
_entity.pdbx_description
1 polymer ?
#
loop_
_entity_poly.entity_id
_entity_poly.type
_entity_poly.pdbx_seq_one_letter_code
_entity_poly.pdbx_strand_id
1 'polypeptide(L)'
;MSSCLLDHLPVECLYMIFEYFWAQEIFHSFLNVTQYISQVLYNYNGYLLNFKSIRKKDFDLICRSIKPCQIQSLTLSDSEDTVEQSQLFLSFFSVNQFIHLRALTLINIDRNSISAFSDINKLSCLVSIEIDSNSQISINSIASQLKRIIVNSCSDDYSNHGMLIPSIQLPRLRYLSLERCSFSRLYSILRLASNLISLHVSIICWSSKEMNNLINNDQESPFKLVYLYMTMNLQTYYQTYDWVNAGIILAPFQTSFWIDQERQWFVTFDRQSLSLFTVPRFAPTICSHLSKPILHHTTTLPRDQHGIFYDHITELIIDNTRELKAICEYACFESTLT
;
A
#
# COMPACT_ATOMS: atom_id res chain seq x y z
N MET A 1 3.08 39.05 -33.42
CA MET A 1 3.17 38.03 -32.36
C MET A 1 3.70 36.77 -33.02
N SER A 2 4.89 36.32 -32.62
CA SER A 2 5.44 35.05 -33.11
C SER A 2 4.53 33.90 -32.67
N SER A 3 4.07 33.07 -33.60
CA SER A 3 3.26 31.89 -33.30
C SER A 3 4.09 30.92 -32.45
N CYS A 4 3.60 30.55 -31.27
CA CYS A 4 4.24 29.51 -30.47
C CYS A 4 4.06 28.17 -31.19
N LEU A 5 5.13 27.38 -31.34
CA LEU A 5 5.03 26.07 -32.00
C LEU A 5 4.09 25.10 -31.25
N LEU A 6 3.91 25.29 -29.95
CA LEU A 6 2.97 24.51 -29.13
C LEU A 6 1.51 24.73 -29.54
N ASP A 7 1.18 25.88 -30.15
CA ASP A 7 -0.19 26.19 -30.60
C ASP A 7 -0.63 25.32 -31.78
N HIS A 8 0.32 24.63 -32.43
CA HIS A 8 0.05 23.74 -33.54
C HIS A 8 -0.12 22.27 -33.10
N LEU A 9 0.12 21.95 -31.83
CA LEU A 9 -0.08 20.59 -31.34
C LEU A 9 -1.57 20.31 -31.14
N PRO A 10 -2.05 19.11 -31.49
CA PRO A 10 -3.36 18.64 -31.04
C PRO A 10 -3.46 18.69 -29.52
N VAL A 11 -4.66 18.96 -29.00
CA VAL A 11 -4.89 19.08 -27.56
C VAL A 11 -4.58 17.78 -26.82
N GLU A 12 -4.80 16.64 -27.48
CA GLU A 12 -4.53 15.30 -26.96
C GLU A 12 -3.03 15.10 -26.71
N CYS A 13 -2.16 15.63 -27.57
CA CYS A 13 -0.72 15.58 -27.38
C CYS A 13 -0.30 16.39 -26.14
N LEU A 14 -0.92 17.56 -25.92
CA LEU A 14 -0.66 18.37 -24.73
C LEU A 14 -1.14 17.68 -23.46
N TYR A 15 -2.31 17.04 -23.49
CA TYR A 15 -2.82 16.25 -22.36
C TYR A 15 -1.89 15.08 -22.03
N MET A 16 -1.43 14.33 -23.04
CA MET A 16 -0.42 13.29 -22.84
C MET A 16 0.87 13.82 -22.21
N ILE A 17 1.33 15.01 -22.61
CA ILE A 17 2.50 15.65 -22.01
C ILE A 17 2.21 15.96 -20.52
N PHE A 18 1.04 16.53 -20.23
CA PHE A 18 0.64 16.92 -18.87
C PHE A 18 0.51 15.73 -17.90
N GLU A 19 0.22 14.52 -18.38
CA GLU A 19 0.18 13.31 -17.55
C GLU A 19 1.52 12.99 -16.86
N TYR A 20 2.64 13.49 -17.41
CA TYR A 20 3.98 13.29 -16.84
C TYR A 20 4.39 14.36 -15.83
N PHE A 21 3.58 15.40 -15.63
CA PHE A 21 3.92 16.55 -14.79
C PHE A 21 2.96 16.71 -13.61
N TRP A 22 3.48 17.24 -12.51
CA TRP A 22 2.67 17.76 -11.43
C TRP A 22 2.04 19.10 -11.81
N ALA A 23 0.93 19.47 -11.16
CA ALA A 23 0.24 20.71 -11.50
C ALA A 23 1.11 21.97 -11.38
N GLN A 24 2.00 22.06 -10.38
CA GLN A 24 2.91 23.20 -10.25
C GLN A 24 3.85 23.32 -11.46
N GLU A 25 4.34 22.20 -11.99
CA GLU A 25 5.23 22.18 -13.15
C GLU A 25 4.46 22.63 -14.39
N ILE A 26 3.23 22.14 -14.55
CA ILE A 26 2.35 22.55 -15.64
C ILE A 26 2.10 24.06 -15.59
N PHE A 27 1.69 24.60 -14.43
CA PHE A 27 1.41 26.04 -14.33
C PHE A 27 2.67 26.90 -14.49
N HIS A 28 3.83 26.49 -13.96
CA HIS A 28 5.06 27.25 -14.18
C HIS A 28 5.51 27.25 -15.64
N SER A 29 5.34 26.14 -16.34
CA SER A 29 5.82 25.99 -17.72
C SER A 29 4.84 26.54 -18.76
N PHE A 30 3.53 26.46 -18.52
CA PHE A 30 2.52 26.67 -19.56
C PHE A 30 1.56 27.83 -19.28
N LEU A 31 1.49 28.36 -18.05
CA LEU A 31 0.59 29.46 -17.74
C LEU A 31 1.03 30.74 -18.46
N ASN A 32 0.07 31.42 -19.11
CA ASN A 32 0.28 32.65 -19.86
C ASN A 32 1.26 32.53 -21.04
N VAL A 33 1.52 31.32 -21.54
CA VAL A 33 2.35 31.12 -22.74
C VAL A 33 1.63 31.64 -23.99
N THR A 34 0.42 31.12 -24.27
CA THR A 34 -0.47 31.61 -25.33
C THR A 34 -1.93 31.46 -24.93
N GLN A 35 -2.85 32.11 -25.66
CA GLN A 35 -4.29 31.96 -25.43
C GLN A 35 -4.76 30.52 -25.65
N TYR A 36 -4.21 29.84 -26.66
CA TYR A 36 -4.53 28.44 -26.94
C TYR A 36 -4.14 27.56 -25.75
N ILE A 37 -2.90 27.65 -25.27
CA ILE A 37 -2.44 26.86 -24.11
C ILE A 37 -3.26 27.19 -22.86
N SER A 38 -3.60 28.46 -22.61
CA SER A 38 -4.48 28.82 -21.50
C SER A 38 -5.87 28.16 -21.59
N GLN A 39 -6.44 28.03 -22.79
CA GLN A 39 -7.70 27.30 -22.99
C GLN A 39 -7.52 25.79 -22.75
N VAL A 40 -6.40 25.21 -23.16
CA VAL A 40 -6.07 23.81 -22.90
C VAL A 40 -5.96 23.56 -21.40
N LEU A 41 -5.21 24.38 -20.67
CA LEU A 41 -5.07 24.29 -19.21
C LEU A 41 -6.40 24.42 -18.47
N TYR A 42 -7.30 25.28 -18.97
CA TYR A 42 -8.63 25.51 -18.40
C TYR A 42 -9.58 24.32 -18.59
N ASN A 43 -9.38 23.50 -19.63
CA ASN A 43 -10.21 22.35 -19.95
C ASN A 43 -9.60 21.01 -19.48
N TYR A 44 -8.30 20.97 -19.20
CA TYR A 44 -7.63 19.78 -18.69
C TYR A 44 -8.17 19.39 -17.31
N ASN A 45 -8.48 18.11 -17.11
CA ASN A 45 -9.10 17.58 -15.88
C ASN A 45 -8.31 16.44 -15.21
N GLY A 46 -7.05 16.27 -15.60
CA GLY A 46 -6.16 15.22 -15.10
C GLY A 46 -5.09 15.72 -14.13
N TYR A 47 -5.31 16.84 -13.42
CA TYR A 47 -4.27 17.38 -12.55
C TYR A 47 -4.02 16.48 -11.34
N LEU A 48 -2.73 16.28 -11.07
CA LEU A 48 -2.22 15.62 -9.88
C LEU A 48 -1.66 16.70 -8.94
N LEU A 49 -2.29 16.89 -7.79
CA LEU A 49 -1.86 17.83 -6.77
C LEU A 49 -1.13 17.11 -5.66
N ASN A 50 0.09 17.56 -5.36
CA ASN A 50 0.87 17.06 -4.24
C ASN A 50 1.38 18.20 -3.36
N PHE A 51 0.73 18.40 -2.21
CA PHE A 51 1.10 19.44 -1.24
C PHE A 51 1.91 18.92 -0.05
N LYS A 52 2.51 17.73 -0.14
CA LYS A 52 3.32 17.19 0.96
C LYS A 52 4.51 18.08 1.34
N SER A 53 5.13 18.73 0.37
CA SER A 53 6.30 19.60 0.57
C SER A 53 6.30 20.77 -0.43
N ILE A 54 5.11 21.35 -0.67
CA ILE A 54 4.96 22.41 -1.66
C ILE A 54 5.44 23.77 -1.12
N ARG A 55 6.15 24.53 -1.95
CA ARG A 55 6.51 25.92 -1.63
C ARG A 55 5.26 26.79 -1.63
N LYS A 56 5.16 27.72 -0.68
CA LYS A 56 4.01 28.62 -0.53
C LYS A 56 3.61 29.34 -1.82
N LYS A 57 4.58 29.86 -2.58
CA LYS A 57 4.31 30.54 -3.87
C LYS A 57 3.67 29.61 -4.91
N ASP A 58 4.03 28.33 -4.91
CA ASP A 58 3.52 27.35 -5.88
C ASP A 58 2.12 26.90 -5.46
N PHE A 59 1.89 26.74 -4.15
CA PHE A 59 0.56 26.51 -3.58
C PHE A 59 -0.40 27.65 -3.94
N ASP A 60 -0.01 28.91 -3.71
CA ASP A 60 -0.85 30.07 -4.01
C ASP A 60 -1.14 30.20 -5.52
N LEU A 61 -0.16 29.87 -6.37
CA LEU A 61 -0.33 29.83 -7.82
C LEU A 61 -1.39 28.78 -8.23
N ILE A 62 -1.28 27.57 -7.70
CA ILE A 62 -2.23 26.48 -7.98
C ILE A 62 -3.63 26.87 -7.52
N CYS A 63 -3.79 27.30 -6.28
CA CYS A 63 -5.09 27.64 -5.70
C CYS A 63 -5.82 28.76 -6.46
N ARG A 64 -5.09 29.67 -7.12
CA ARG A 64 -5.69 30.72 -7.96
C ARG A 64 -6.06 30.24 -9.37
N SER A 65 -5.42 29.18 -9.85
CA SER A 65 -5.48 28.79 -11.26
C SER A 65 -6.35 27.56 -11.50
N ILE A 66 -6.46 26.67 -10.51
CA ILE A 66 -7.15 25.38 -10.67
C ILE A 66 -8.61 25.44 -10.25
N LYS A 67 -9.45 24.66 -10.96
CA LYS A 67 -10.82 24.37 -10.52
C LYS A 67 -10.91 23.00 -9.86
N PRO A 68 -11.78 22.82 -8.85
CA PRO A 68 -11.99 21.53 -8.19
C PRO A 68 -12.28 20.36 -9.13
N CYS A 69 -13.11 20.59 -10.16
CA CYS A 69 -13.47 19.54 -11.12
C CYS A 69 -12.32 19.09 -12.02
N GLN A 70 -11.17 19.75 -11.99
CA GLN A 70 -10.00 19.39 -12.78
C GLN A 70 -9.00 18.49 -12.02
N ILE A 71 -9.25 18.23 -10.74
CA ILE A 71 -8.31 17.50 -9.87
C ILE A 71 -8.66 16.02 -9.85
N GLN A 72 -7.70 15.19 -10.25
CA GLN A 72 -7.83 13.73 -10.26
C GLN A 72 -7.16 13.06 -9.05
N SER A 73 -6.05 13.64 -8.57
CA SER A 73 -5.34 13.17 -7.37
C SER A 73 -5.02 14.36 -6.48
N LEU A 74 -5.25 14.19 -5.18
CA LEU A 74 -5.00 15.22 -4.18
C LEU A 74 -4.25 14.65 -2.99
N THR A 75 -3.05 15.18 -2.73
CA THR A 75 -2.31 14.94 -1.49
C THR A 75 -2.28 16.21 -0.66
N LEU A 76 -2.85 16.16 0.54
CA LEU A 76 -2.79 17.23 1.54
C LEU A 76 -1.90 16.79 2.71
N SER A 77 -1.16 17.74 3.28
CA SER A 77 -0.27 17.51 4.41
C SER A 77 -0.23 18.72 5.32
N ASP A 78 -0.39 18.53 6.62
CA ASP A 78 -0.11 19.55 7.64
C ASP A 78 1.18 19.19 8.43
N SER A 79 2.21 18.71 7.73
CA SER A 79 3.55 18.47 8.29
C SER A 79 4.26 19.77 8.69
N GLU A 80 5.43 19.66 9.33
CA GLU A 80 6.24 20.80 9.81
C GLU A 80 6.47 21.89 8.75
N ASP A 81 6.69 21.50 7.49
CA ASP A 81 6.91 22.44 6.37
C ASP A 81 5.62 23.03 5.77
N THR A 82 4.45 22.49 6.15
CA THR A 82 3.16 22.74 5.51
C THR A 82 2.03 22.95 6.50
N VAL A 83 2.33 23.48 7.68
CA VAL A 83 1.36 23.73 8.76
C VAL A 83 0.15 24.52 8.24
N GLU A 84 -1.06 24.05 8.57
CA GLU A 84 -2.36 24.64 8.20
C GLU A 84 -2.65 24.73 6.69
N GLN A 85 -1.80 24.19 5.82
CA GLN A 85 -2.02 24.28 4.38
C GLN A 85 -3.31 23.56 3.94
N SER A 86 -3.66 22.46 4.61
CA SER A 86 -4.89 21.72 4.32
C SER A 86 -6.11 22.56 4.68
N GLN A 87 -6.11 23.23 5.84
CA GLN A 87 -7.18 24.14 6.25
C GLN A 87 -7.32 25.30 5.26
N LEU A 88 -6.20 25.90 4.86
CA LEU A 88 -6.19 26.98 3.90
C LEU A 88 -6.73 26.53 2.53
N PHE A 89 -6.31 25.36 2.04
CA PHE A 89 -6.83 24.79 0.80
C PHE A 89 -8.35 24.59 0.86
N LEU A 90 -8.84 24.02 1.96
CA LEU A 90 -10.26 23.75 2.18
C LEU A 90 -11.08 25.03 2.43
N SER A 91 -10.43 26.15 2.76
CA SER A 91 -11.08 27.46 2.78
C SER A 91 -11.41 27.99 1.38
N PHE A 92 -10.66 27.55 0.35
CA PHE A 92 -10.90 27.91 -1.05
C PHE A 92 -11.85 26.94 -1.74
N PHE A 93 -11.84 25.66 -1.34
CA PHE A 93 -12.54 24.60 -2.06
C PHE A 93 -13.32 23.69 -1.12
N SER A 94 -14.55 23.38 -1.49
CA SER A 94 -15.37 22.41 -0.77
C SER A 94 -15.14 21.00 -1.31
N VAL A 95 -15.06 19.99 -0.44
CA VAL A 95 -14.72 18.60 -0.81
C VAL A 95 -15.69 18.04 -1.87
N ASN A 96 -16.96 18.38 -1.80
CA ASN A 96 -17.96 17.94 -2.77
C ASN A 96 -17.76 18.46 -4.21
N GLN A 97 -16.88 19.44 -4.43
CA GLN A 97 -16.59 19.99 -5.76
C GLN A 97 -15.59 19.13 -6.55
N PHE A 98 -14.85 18.22 -5.90
CA PHE A 98 -13.86 17.36 -6.54
C PHE A 98 -14.51 16.12 -7.19
N ILE A 99 -15.46 16.33 -8.10
CA ILE A 99 -16.29 15.27 -8.71
C ILE A 99 -15.50 14.21 -9.50
N HIS A 100 -14.29 14.53 -9.93
CA HIS A 100 -13.39 13.62 -10.67
C HIS A 100 -12.25 13.06 -9.80
N LEU A 101 -12.26 13.31 -8.49
CA LEU A 101 -11.18 12.85 -7.63
C LEU A 101 -11.17 11.32 -7.55
N ARG A 102 -10.01 10.73 -7.89
CA ARG A 102 -9.80 9.27 -7.90
C ARG A 102 -8.86 8.81 -6.80
N ALA A 103 -7.94 9.67 -6.38
CA ALA A 103 -6.99 9.39 -5.30
C ALA A 103 -6.95 10.56 -4.31
N LEU A 104 -7.02 10.22 -3.02
CA LEU A 104 -6.92 11.16 -1.92
C LEU A 104 -5.89 10.65 -0.91
N THR A 105 -4.89 11.47 -0.63
CA THR A 105 -3.87 11.19 0.39
C THR A 105 -3.89 12.30 1.45
N LEU A 106 -4.05 11.93 2.71
CA LEU A 106 -4.17 12.82 3.86
C LEU A 106 -3.09 12.50 4.88
N ILE A 107 -2.15 13.42 5.08
CA ILE A 107 -0.95 13.22 5.90
C ILE A 107 -0.98 14.22 7.06
N ASN A 108 -0.92 13.74 8.31
CA ASN A 108 -0.86 14.61 9.50
C ASN A 108 -1.92 15.73 9.55
N ILE A 109 -3.10 15.53 8.97
CA ILE A 109 -4.12 16.57 8.86
C ILE A 109 -4.66 16.96 10.25
N ASP A 110 -4.75 18.26 10.52
CA ASP A 110 -5.30 18.74 11.79
C ASP A 110 -6.78 18.34 11.98
N ARG A 111 -7.18 18.14 13.25
CA ARG A 111 -8.55 17.74 13.61
C ARG A 111 -9.60 18.73 13.10
N ASN A 112 -9.29 20.02 13.03
CA ASN A 112 -10.23 21.02 12.54
C ASN A 112 -10.46 20.86 11.02
N SER A 113 -9.40 20.57 10.27
CA SER A 113 -9.45 20.33 8.81
C SER A 113 -10.20 19.05 8.45
N ILE A 114 -10.16 18.03 9.30
CA ILE A 114 -10.86 16.74 9.07
C ILE A 114 -12.38 16.91 8.95
N SER A 115 -12.98 17.87 9.65
CA SER A 115 -14.42 18.13 9.58
C SER A 115 -14.91 18.50 8.16
N ALA A 116 -14.04 19.08 7.34
CA ALA A 116 -14.34 19.40 5.94
C ALA A 116 -14.54 18.14 5.07
N PHE A 117 -13.99 16.99 5.50
CA PHE A 117 -14.16 15.70 4.82
C PHE A 117 -15.41 14.93 5.27
N SER A 118 -16.32 15.57 6.02
CA SER A 118 -17.64 14.99 6.31
C SER A 118 -18.44 14.65 5.03
N ASP A 119 -18.18 15.39 3.95
CA ASP A 119 -18.77 15.21 2.62
C ASP A 119 -18.00 14.24 1.70
N ILE A 120 -17.08 13.44 2.23
CA ILE A 120 -16.29 12.47 1.43
C ILE A 120 -17.18 11.47 0.67
N ASN A 121 -18.39 11.22 1.18
CA ASN A 121 -19.40 10.39 0.53
C ASN A 121 -19.84 10.90 -0.86
N LYS A 122 -19.64 12.19 -1.15
CA LYS A 122 -19.97 12.79 -2.45
C LYS A 122 -18.90 12.53 -3.51
N LEU A 123 -17.74 11.98 -3.13
CA LEU A 123 -16.65 11.66 -4.05
C LEU A 123 -16.87 10.30 -4.73
N SER A 124 -17.85 10.23 -5.64
CA SER A 124 -18.26 8.99 -6.31
C SER A 124 -17.18 8.34 -7.19
N CYS A 125 -16.15 9.10 -7.59
CA CYS A 125 -15.03 8.61 -8.39
C CYS A 125 -13.84 8.13 -7.56
N LEU A 126 -13.89 8.24 -6.22
CA LEU A 126 -12.74 7.95 -5.37
C LEU A 126 -12.46 6.44 -5.31
N VAL A 127 -11.27 6.04 -5.76
CA VAL A 127 -10.85 4.64 -5.90
C VAL A 127 -9.69 4.30 -4.97
N SER A 128 -8.87 5.29 -4.63
CA SER A 128 -7.72 5.12 -3.74
C SER A 128 -7.80 6.13 -2.61
N ILE A 129 -7.56 5.65 -1.39
CA ILE A 129 -7.43 6.53 -0.24
C ILE A 129 -6.21 6.14 0.59
N GLU A 130 -5.47 7.14 1.02
CA GLU A 130 -4.37 7.04 1.96
C GLU A 130 -4.60 8.02 3.09
N ILE A 131 -4.62 7.50 4.31
CA ILE A 131 -5.01 8.25 5.49
C ILE A 131 -3.99 7.97 6.59
N ASP A 132 -3.55 9.02 7.28
CA ASP A 132 -2.92 8.88 8.59
C ASP A 132 -3.96 8.61 9.70
N SER A 133 -3.67 7.68 10.61
CA SER A 133 -4.51 7.34 11.77
C SER A 133 -5.04 8.48 12.61
N ASN A 134 -4.30 9.59 12.66
CA ASN A 134 -4.75 10.75 13.41
C ASN A 134 -6.04 11.34 12.83
N SER A 135 -6.38 11.01 11.59
CA SER A 135 -7.62 11.45 10.98
C SER A 135 -8.78 10.51 11.28
N GLN A 136 -9.84 11.04 11.90
CA GLN A 136 -11.06 10.32 12.24
C GLN A 136 -12.03 10.24 11.04
N ILE A 137 -11.52 10.07 9.83
CA ILE A 137 -12.34 10.09 8.61
C ILE A 137 -13.05 8.75 8.45
N SER A 138 -14.38 8.79 8.51
CA SER A 138 -15.21 7.63 8.22
C SER A 138 -15.28 7.41 6.70
N ILE A 139 -14.72 6.31 6.23
CA ILE A 139 -14.75 5.91 4.81
C ILE A 139 -15.94 4.97 4.50
N ASN A 140 -16.86 4.78 5.44
CA ASN A 140 -17.97 3.82 5.32
C ASN A 140 -18.83 4.07 4.08
N SER A 141 -19.07 5.34 3.78
CA SER A 141 -19.89 5.78 2.64
C SER A 141 -19.27 5.48 1.28
N ILE A 142 -17.94 5.37 1.20
CA ILE A 142 -17.18 5.14 -0.03
C ILE A 142 -16.51 3.75 -0.07
N ALA A 143 -16.71 2.94 0.97
CA ALA A 143 -16.09 1.63 1.14
C ALA A 143 -16.28 0.72 -0.09
N SER A 144 -17.48 0.72 -0.67
CA SER A 144 -17.85 -0.19 -1.75
C SER A 144 -17.15 0.10 -3.09
N GLN A 145 -16.62 1.31 -3.28
CA GLN A 145 -15.93 1.72 -4.51
C GLN A 145 -14.40 1.69 -4.42
N LEU A 146 -13.84 1.72 -3.21
CA LEU A 146 -12.39 1.75 -2.99
C LEU A 146 -11.71 0.45 -3.48
N LYS A 147 -10.65 0.62 -4.27
CA LYS A 147 -9.76 -0.47 -4.70
C LYS A 147 -8.45 -0.50 -3.92
N ARG A 148 -8.06 0.64 -3.35
CA ARG A 148 -6.83 0.78 -2.58
C ARG A 148 -7.11 1.57 -1.29
N ILE A 149 -6.69 0.99 -0.18
CA ILE A 149 -6.72 1.63 1.14
C ILE A 149 -5.32 1.54 1.73
N ILE A 150 -4.79 2.68 2.14
CA ILE A 150 -3.56 2.77 2.92
C ILE A 150 -3.89 3.51 4.21
N VAL A 151 -3.52 2.92 5.34
CA VAL A 151 -3.65 3.55 6.65
C VAL A 151 -2.25 3.61 7.26
N ASN A 152 -1.70 4.82 7.34
CA ASN A 152 -0.39 5.09 7.91
C ASN A 152 -0.56 5.42 9.39
N SER A 153 0.19 4.72 10.25
CA SER A 153 -0.01 4.63 11.70
C SER A 153 -1.43 4.16 12.11
N CYS A 154 -1.55 3.51 13.26
CA CYS A 154 -2.75 3.44 14.08
C CYS A 154 -2.24 3.71 15.47
N SER A 155 -2.74 4.76 16.13
CA SER A 155 -2.30 5.02 17.50
C SER A 155 -2.63 3.80 18.35
N ASP A 156 -1.62 3.26 19.05
CA ASP A 156 -1.74 2.14 19.99
C ASP A 156 -2.57 2.48 21.23
N ASP A 157 -3.16 3.68 21.27
CA ASP A 157 -4.03 4.08 22.35
C ASP A 157 -5.31 3.25 22.27
N TYR A 158 -5.32 2.14 23.02
CA TYR A 158 -6.39 1.14 23.17
C TYR A 158 -7.75 1.75 23.60
N SER A 159 -7.82 3.06 23.76
CA SER A 159 -8.95 3.84 24.22
C SER A 159 -9.99 4.08 23.10
N ASN A 160 -10.58 3.01 22.55
CA ASN A 160 -11.85 3.05 21.77
C ASN A 160 -11.98 4.09 20.64
N HIS A 161 -10.90 4.75 20.20
CA HIS A 161 -10.97 5.82 19.23
C HIS A 161 -11.17 5.24 17.83
N GLY A 162 -12.45 5.11 17.45
CA GLY A 162 -12.96 5.16 16.09
C GLY A 162 -12.43 4.12 15.11
N MET A 163 -13.24 3.12 14.79
CA MET A 163 -13.06 2.30 13.59
C MET A 163 -12.98 3.21 12.36
N LEU A 164 -11.79 3.38 11.79
CA LEU A 164 -11.63 3.95 10.43
C LEU A 164 -12.11 3.00 9.37
N ILE A 165 -12.25 1.71 9.70
CA ILE A 165 -12.57 0.69 8.72
C ILE A 165 -14.06 0.37 8.84
N PRO A 166 -14.78 0.33 7.72
CA PRO A 166 -16.21 0.06 7.73
C PRO A 166 -16.57 -1.28 8.35
N SER A 167 -17.73 -1.35 9.00
CA SER A 167 -18.45 -2.61 9.22
C SER A 167 -19.12 -3.13 7.94
N ILE A 168 -18.83 -2.50 6.80
CA ILE A 168 -19.44 -2.69 5.48
C ILE A 168 -18.46 -3.47 4.61
N GLN A 169 -19.01 -4.31 3.73
CA GLN A 169 -18.24 -5.07 2.74
C GLN A 169 -17.35 -4.16 1.88
N LEU A 170 -16.15 -4.65 1.55
CA LEU A 170 -15.14 -4.01 0.71
C LEU A 170 -14.97 -4.81 -0.61
N PRO A 171 -16.04 -4.96 -1.41
CA PRO A 171 -16.08 -5.88 -2.55
C PRO A 171 -15.11 -5.53 -3.67
N ARG A 172 -14.59 -4.30 -3.72
CA ARG A 172 -13.66 -3.86 -4.77
C ARG A 172 -12.22 -3.71 -4.29
N LEU A 173 -11.98 -3.89 -2.99
CA LEU A 173 -10.67 -3.68 -2.40
C LEU A 173 -9.69 -4.74 -2.93
N ARG A 174 -8.61 -4.28 -3.55
CA ARG A 174 -7.54 -5.12 -4.10
C ARG A 174 -6.22 -4.92 -3.39
N TYR A 175 -5.98 -3.71 -2.87
CA TYR A 175 -4.73 -3.34 -2.22
C TYR A 175 -5.02 -2.75 -0.85
N LEU A 176 -4.45 -3.35 0.18
CA LEU A 176 -4.57 -2.90 1.56
C LEU A 176 -3.17 -2.76 2.16
N SER A 177 -2.84 -1.56 2.64
CA SER A 177 -1.64 -1.32 3.44
C SER A 177 -2.05 -0.77 4.80
N LEU A 178 -1.57 -1.39 5.86
CA LEU A 178 -1.83 -1.00 7.22
C LEU A 178 -0.51 -0.87 7.97
N GLU A 179 -0.27 0.29 8.54
CA GLU A 179 0.81 0.49 9.47
C GLU A 179 0.26 0.43 10.90
N ARG A 180 0.85 -0.43 11.74
CA ARG A 180 0.41 -0.70 13.12
C ARG A 180 -1.07 -1.11 13.19
N CYS A 181 -1.41 -2.37 12.96
CA CYS A 181 -2.80 -2.83 13.06
C CYS A 181 -2.98 -3.83 14.20
N SER A 182 -4.06 -3.73 14.97
CA SER A 182 -4.41 -4.82 15.88
C SER A 182 -4.87 -6.04 15.09
N PHE A 183 -4.59 -7.24 15.61
CA PHE A 183 -4.97 -8.47 14.95
C PHE A 183 -6.49 -8.57 14.69
N SER A 184 -7.32 -8.28 15.70
CA SER A 184 -8.79 -8.26 15.57
C SER A 184 -9.27 -7.33 14.46
N ARG A 185 -8.62 -6.17 14.31
CA ARG A 185 -8.94 -5.22 13.24
C ARG A 185 -8.53 -5.77 11.88
N LEU A 186 -7.30 -6.26 11.74
CA LEU A 186 -6.84 -6.90 10.51
C LEU A 186 -7.80 -8.01 10.07
N TYR A 187 -8.12 -8.92 10.99
CA TYR A 187 -9.05 -10.01 10.75
C TYR A 187 -10.42 -9.51 10.27
N SER A 188 -10.96 -8.49 10.92
CA SER A 188 -12.25 -7.89 10.54
C SER A 188 -12.21 -7.32 9.12
N ILE A 189 -11.12 -6.66 8.71
CA ILE A 189 -10.97 -6.14 7.34
C ILE A 189 -10.93 -7.28 6.32
N LEU A 190 -10.14 -8.32 6.61
CA LEU A 190 -9.95 -9.43 5.68
C LEU A 190 -11.26 -10.17 5.41
N ARG A 191 -12.14 -10.28 6.42
CA ARG A 191 -13.50 -10.82 6.22
C ARG A 191 -14.37 -9.98 5.28
N LEU A 192 -14.11 -8.67 5.20
CA LEU A 192 -14.88 -7.74 4.38
C LEU A 192 -14.29 -7.59 2.97
N ALA A 193 -13.03 -7.97 2.76
CA ALA A 193 -12.27 -7.75 1.54
C ALA A 193 -12.01 -9.06 0.77
N SER A 194 -13.07 -9.68 0.25
CA SER A 194 -12.98 -10.97 -0.45
C SER A 194 -12.18 -10.97 -1.76
N ASN A 195 -11.93 -9.79 -2.35
CA ASN A 195 -11.19 -9.63 -3.61
C ASN A 195 -9.78 -9.06 -3.42
N LEU A 196 -9.22 -9.17 -2.21
CA LEU A 196 -7.90 -8.63 -1.88
C LEU A 196 -6.80 -9.40 -2.64
N ILE A 197 -5.94 -8.65 -3.34
CA ILE A 197 -4.82 -9.18 -4.13
C ILE A 197 -3.50 -8.95 -3.39
N SER A 198 -3.36 -7.82 -2.71
CA SER A 198 -2.15 -7.41 -2.02
C SER A 198 -2.48 -6.88 -0.63
N LEU A 199 -1.76 -7.41 0.35
CA LEU A 199 -1.82 -7.03 1.74
C LEU A 199 -0.41 -6.66 2.21
N HIS A 200 -0.25 -5.45 2.72
CA HIS A 200 0.97 -4.99 3.38
C HIS A 200 0.62 -4.61 4.82
N VAL A 201 1.30 -5.21 5.79
CA VAL A 201 1.13 -4.88 7.20
C VAL A 201 2.50 -4.72 7.82
N SER A 202 2.83 -3.52 8.30
CA SER A 202 4.18 -3.28 8.83
C SER A 202 4.36 -3.75 10.27
N ILE A 203 3.34 -3.55 11.12
CA ILE A 203 3.39 -3.87 12.55
C ILE A 203 2.02 -4.43 12.95
N ILE A 204 2.01 -5.56 13.65
CA ILE A 204 0.78 -6.14 14.22
C ILE A 204 0.85 -6.08 15.74
N CYS A 205 -0.12 -5.39 16.33
CA CYS A 205 -0.25 -5.27 17.78
C CYS A 205 -1.17 -6.37 18.30
N TRP A 206 -0.68 -7.14 19.27
CA TRP A 206 -1.46 -8.20 19.93
C TRP A 206 -1.86 -7.73 21.32
N SER A 207 -3.15 -7.77 21.63
CA SER A 207 -3.58 -7.69 23.02
C SER A 207 -3.19 -8.98 23.75
N SER A 208 -2.96 -8.88 25.06
CA SER A 208 -2.71 -10.05 25.92
C SER A 208 -3.83 -11.08 25.81
N LYS A 209 -5.07 -10.64 25.61
CA LYS A 209 -6.23 -11.51 25.37
C LYS A 209 -6.15 -12.24 24.03
N GLU A 210 -5.80 -11.55 22.94
CA GLU A 210 -5.63 -12.19 21.62
C GLU A 210 -4.50 -13.20 21.64
N MET A 211 -3.39 -12.86 22.30
CA MET A 211 -2.25 -13.76 22.46
C MET A 211 -2.62 -14.99 23.30
N ASN A 212 -3.35 -14.81 24.41
CA ASN A 212 -3.84 -15.92 25.23
C ASN A 212 -4.85 -16.79 24.48
N ASN A 213 -5.75 -16.20 23.69
CA ASN A 213 -6.69 -16.95 22.87
C ASN A 213 -5.99 -17.77 21.78
N LEU A 214 -4.92 -17.22 21.18
CA LEU A 214 -4.08 -17.94 20.23
C LEU A 214 -3.36 -19.12 20.89
N ILE A 215 -2.83 -18.93 22.10
CA ILE A 215 -2.11 -19.97 22.87
C ILE A 215 -3.04 -21.11 23.31
N ASN A 216 -4.30 -20.79 23.65
CA ASN A 216 -5.20 -21.71 24.33
C ASN A 216 -6.08 -22.58 23.41
N ASN A 217 -5.80 -22.67 22.10
CA ASN A 217 -6.33 -23.71 21.20
C ASN A 217 -7.87 -23.87 21.19
N ASP A 218 -8.57 -22.97 20.48
CA ASP A 218 -9.88 -23.32 19.93
C ASP A 218 -9.68 -23.74 18.46
N GLN A 219 -9.92 -25.02 18.18
CA GLN A 219 -9.81 -25.57 16.83
C GLN A 219 -10.88 -24.92 15.94
N GLU A 220 -10.49 -24.60 14.70
CA GLU A 220 -11.25 -23.77 13.73
C GLU A 220 -11.22 -22.25 13.98
N SER A 221 -10.28 -21.75 14.79
CA SER A 221 -10.21 -20.31 14.97
C SER A 221 -9.76 -19.60 13.66
N PRO A 222 -10.39 -18.47 13.31
CA PRO A 222 -10.05 -17.68 12.13
C PRO A 222 -8.60 -17.18 12.02
N PHE A 223 -7.81 -17.43 13.06
CA PHE A 223 -6.40 -17.12 13.15
C PHE A 223 -5.58 -17.90 12.12
N LYS A 224 -5.98 -19.12 11.73
CA LYS A 224 -5.32 -19.90 10.66
C LYS A 224 -5.38 -19.21 9.29
N LEU A 225 -6.50 -18.57 8.94
CA LEU A 225 -6.71 -17.92 7.65
C LEU A 225 -5.88 -16.64 7.50
N VAL A 226 -5.85 -15.80 8.54
CA VAL A 226 -5.02 -14.59 8.55
C VAL A 226 -3.55 -14.97 8.51
N TYR A 227 -3.18 -16.01 9.26
CA TYR A 227 -1.84 -16.55 9.28
C TYR A 227 -1.37 -17.05 7.89
N LEU A 228 -2.23 -17.78 7.16
CA LEU A 228 -1.97 -18.20 5.78
C LEU A 228 -1.87 -17.01 4.80
N TYR A 229 -2.71 -15.98 4.96
CA TYR A 229 -2.66 -14.79 4.10
C TYR A 229 -1.41 -13.95 4.33
N MET A 230 -0.92 -13.89 5.58
CA MET A 230 0.29 -13.17 5.94
C MET A 230 1.56 -13.84 5.37
N THR A 231 1.63 -15.18 5.38
CA THR A 231 2.79 -15.90 4.82
C THR A 231 2.89 -15.81 3.29
N MET A 232 1.84 -15.36 2.60
CA MET A 232 1.83 -15.25 1.13
C MET A 232 2.33 -13.90 0.56
N ASN A 233 2.57 -12.85 1.35
CA ASN A 233 2.85 -11.51 0.79
C ASN A 233 3.70 -10.52 1.64
N LEU A 234 4.40 -10.97 2.69
CA LEU A 234 5.13 -10.05 3.56
C LEU A 234 6.55 -9.74 3.05
N GLN A 235 6.90 -8.44 3.02
CA GLN A 235 8.27 -7.88 3.08
C GLN A 235 8.31 -7.04 4.37
N THR A 236 8.99 -7.48 5.43
CA THR A 236 9.08 -6.74 6.72
C THR A 236 10.44 -6.94 7.40
N TYR A 237 11.19 -5.86 7.64
CA TYR A 237 12.53 -5.84 8.26
C TYR A 237 12.48 -5.70 9.79
N TYR A 238 13.19 -6.51 10.62
CA TYR A 238 13.89 -6.23 11.92
C TYR A 238 14.59 -7.52 12.50
N GLN A 239 15.52 -7.41 13.48
CA GLN A 239 16.46 -8.49 13.91
C GLN A 239 16.16 -9.14 15.28
N THR A 240 16.39 -10.46 15.46
CA THR A 240 17.24 -11.14 16.51
C THR A 240 17.05 -12.68 16.63
N TYR A 241 17.79 -13.32 17.55
CA TYR A 241 18.42 -14.66 17.53
C TYR A 241 17.60 -15.86 18.07
N ASP A 242 17.70 -17.02 17.37
CA ASP A 242 17.98 -18.42 17.83
C ASP A 242 17.35 -19.49 16.90
N TRP A 243 18.14 -20.31 16.15
CA TRP A 243 17.64 -21.02 14.95
C TRP A 243 18.30 -22.35 14.51
N VAL A 244 18.47 -23.33 15.40
CA VAL A 244 19.00 -24.66 14.98
C VAL A 244 17.99 -25.50 14.15
N ASN A 245 16.70 -25.11 14.07
CA ASN A 245 15.63 -25.99 13.55
C ASN A 245 14.91 -25.54 12.27
N ALA A 246 15.29 -24.43 11.61
CA ALA A 246 14.56 -23.89 10.46
C ALA A 246 14.41 -24.88 9.29
N GLY A 247 15.41 -25.73 9.02
CA GLY A 247 15.34 -26.73 7.94
C GLY A 247 14.34 -27.86 8.20
N ILE A 248 14.18 -28.29 9.45
CA ILE A 248 13.18 -29.31 9.87
C ILE A 248 11.77 -28.74 9.77
N ILE A 249 11.66 -27.46 10.11
CA ILE A 249 10.44 -26.67 10.12
C ILE A 249 9.90 -26.40 8.70
N LEU A 250 10.77 -26.15 7.72
CA LEU A 250 10.35 -25.79 6.35
C LEU A 250 10.05 -27.01 5.47
N ALA A 251 10.54 -28.19 5.84
CA ALA A 251 10.36 -29.44 5.06
C ALA A 251 8.90 -29.79 4.73
N PRO A 252 7.90 -29.62 5.63
CA PRO A 252 6.50 -29.92 5.33
C PRO A 252 5.85 -28.97 4.31
N PHE A 253 6.39 -27.76 4.15
CA PHE A 253 5.89 -26.77 3.18
C PHE A 253 6.39 -27.01 1.75
N GLN A 254 7.32 -27.95 1.58
CA GLN A 254 7.80 -28.44 0.28
C GLN A 254 6.81 -29.48 -0.27
N THR A 255 5.56 -29.06 -0.48
CA THR A 255 4.49 -29.94 -0.98
C THR A 255 4.54 -30.11 -2.50
N SER A 256 3.93 -31.19 -3.00
CA SER A 256 3.82 -31.47 -4.44
C SER A 256 3.13 -30.35 -5.23
N PHE A 257 2.30 -29.52 -4.58
CA PHE A 257 1.69 -28.33 -5.19
C PHE A 257 2.74 -27.33 -5.70
N TRP A 258 3.78 -27.08 -4.89
CA TRP A 258 4.89 -26.18 -5.24
C TRP A 258 5.89 -26.84 -6.21
N ILE A 259 5.99 -28.16 -6.11
CA ILE A 259 7.06 -28.97 -6.71
C ILE A 259 6.67 -29.51 -8.10
N ASP A 260 5.42 -29.92 -8.32
CA ASP A 260 5.04 -30.76 -9.46
C ASP A 260 3.95 -30.20 -10.39
N GLN A 261 3.14 -29.20 -9.99
CA GLN A 261 1.93 -28.87 -10.78
C GLN A 261 1.90 -27.50 -11.49
N GLU A 262 2.48 -26.40 -10.97
CA GLU A 262 2.38 -25.11 -11.70
C GLU A 262 3.56 -24.15 -11.64
N ARG A 263 4.35 -24.10 -10.56
CA ARG A 263 5.38 -23.06 -10.40
C ARG A 263 6.80 -23.57 -10.24
N GLN A 264 7.01 -24.83 -9.83
CA GLN A 264 8.34 -25.43 -9.59
C GLN A 264 9.20 -24.61 -8.62
N TRP A 265 8.63 -24.04 -7.57
CA TRP A 265 9.35 -23.21 -6.59
C TRP A 265 9.35 -23.90 -5.22
N PHE A 266 10.25 -23.53 -4.32
CA PHE A 266 10.21 -23.94 -2.91
C PHE A 266 10.60 -22.79 -2.02
N VAL A 267 10.11 -22.79 -0.78
CA VAL A 267 10.50 -21.81 0.23
C VAL A 267 11.87 -22.21 0.80
N THR A 268 12.84 -21.30 0.69
CA THR A 268 14.17 -21.39 1.30
C THR A 268 14.34 -20.26 2.31
N PHE A 269 15.35 -20.36 3.17
CA PHE A 269 15.64 -19.37 4.21
C PHE A 269 17.12 -18.98 4.17
N ASP A 270 17.42 -17.69 4.05
CA ASP A 270 18.77 -17.18 4.26
C ASP A 270 18.96 -16.77 5.72
N ARG A 271 19.92 -17.44 6.34
CA ARG A 271 20.30 -17.24 7.73
C ARG A 271 20.94 -15.87 7.99
N GLN A 272 21.61 -15.26 7.01
CA GLN A 272 22.30 -13.98 7.20
C GLN A 272 21.34 -12.80 7.12
N SER A 273 20.36 -12.85 6.22
CA SER A 273 19.36 -11.79 6.04
C SER A 273 18.10 -11.98 6.86
N LEU A 274 17.91 -13.17 7.49
CA LEU A 274 16.67 -13.59 8.15
C LEU A 274 15.46 -13.59 7.21
N SER A 275 15.68 -13.84 5.90
CA SER A 275 14.60 -13.84 4.92
C SER A 275 14.23 -15.24 4.43
N LEU A 276 12.93 -15.51 4.35
CA LEU A 276 12.35 -16.56 3.53
C LEU A 276 12.25 -16.07 2.09
N PHE A 277 12.59 -16.94 1.14
CA PHE A 277 12.51 -16.68 -0.27
C PHE A 277 11.81 -17.84 -0.97
N THR A 278 11.07 -17.57 -2.03
CA THR A 278 10.65 -18.62 -2.95
C THR A 278 11.69 -18.79 -4.05
N VAL A 279 12.36 -19.93 -4.16
CA VAL A 279 13.38 -20.20 -5.19
C VAL A 279 12.94 -21.31 -6.14
N PRO A 280 13.28 -21.27 -7.44
CA PRO A 280 12.97 -22.36 -8.34
C PRO A 280 13.65 -23.68 -7.93
N ARG A 281 12.98 -24.81 -8.14
CA ARG A 281 13.38 -26.21 -7.82
C ARG A 281 14.76 -26.60 -8.34
N PHE A 282 15.25 -25.91 -9.36
CA PHE A 282 16.53 -26.18 -10.03
C PHE A 282 17.66 -25.27 -9.57
N ALA A 283 17.39 -24.30 -8.68
CA ALA A 283 18.41 -23.47 -8.09
C ALA A 283 19.26 -24.32 -7.12
N PRO A 284 20.59 -24.12 -7.06
CA PRO A 284 21.42 -24.80 -6.08
C PRO A 284 20.89 -24.50 -4.66
N THR A 285 20.62 -25.55 -3.89
CA THR A 285 20.11 -25.46 -2.50
C THR A 285 21.13 -24.89 -1.51
N ILE A 286 22.36 -24.60 -1.96
CA ILE A 286 23.44 -24.07 -1.14
C ILE A 286 23.87 -22.73 -1.75
N CYS A 287 23.31 -21.63 -1.24
CA CYS A 287 23.94 -20.32 -1.38
C CYS A 287 25.23 -20.35 -0.56
N SER A 288 26.38 -20.50 -1.22
CA SER A 288 27.67 -20.42 -0.53
C SER A 288 27.84 -19.04 0.12
N HIS A 289 28.44 -18.99 1.31
CA HIS A 289 28.58 -17.82 2.20
C HIS A 289 29.27 -16.57 1.62
N LEU A 290 29.61 -16.54 0.32
CA LEU A 290 30.55 -15.58 -0.26
C LEU A 290 29.97 -14.72 -1.39
N SER A 291 28.71 -14.87 -1.77
CA SER A 291 28.12 -14.08 -2.86
C SER A 291 26.72 -13.59 -2.51
N LYS A 292 26.56 -12.26 -2.40
CA LYS A 292 25.23 -11.63 -2.41
C LYS A 292 24.51 -12.04 -3.71
N PRO A 293 23.24 -12.47 -3.64
CA PRO A 293 22.51 -12.85 -4.85
C PRO A 293 22.39 -11.63 -5.77
N ILE A 294 22.73 -11.81 -7.05
CA ILE A 294 22.46 -10.81 -8.08
C ILE A 294 21.03 -11.06 -8.54
N LEU A 295 20.14 -10.10 -8.32
CA LEU A 295 18.74 -10.15 -8.73
C LEU A 295 18.61 -9.65 -10.18
N HIS A 296 17.90 -10.39 -11.04
CA HIS A 296 17.81 -10.08 -12.47
C HIS A 296 16.37 -10.18 -13.00
N HIS A 297 15.98 -9.22 -13.86
CA HIS A 297 14.60 -9.04 -14.35
C HIS A 297 14.18 -9.94 -15.53
N THR A 298 14.97 -10.95 -15.92
CA THR A 298 14.70 -11.76 -17.14
C THR A 298 14.50 -13.24 -16.80
N THR A 299 13.50 -13.86 -17.42
CA THR A 299 13.11 -15.28 -17.22
C THR A 299 13.86 -16.24 -18.15
N THR A 300 14.79 -15.75 -18.98
CA THR A 300 15.50 -16.56 -19.97
C THR A 300 17.01 -16.32 -19.87
N LEU A 301 17.68 -17.08 -18.99
CA LEU A 301 19.14 -17.16 -18.95
C LEU A 301 19.59 -18.61 -19.22
N PRO A 302 20.76 -18.82 -19.84
CA PRO A 302 21.36 -20.15 -19.99
C PRO A 302 21.58 -20.82 -18.63
N ARG A 303 21.45 -22.15 -18.57
CA ARG A 303 21.57 -22.95 -17.34
C ARG A 303 22.89 -22.73 -16.59
N ASP A 304 23.91 -22.28 -17.30
CA ASP A 304 25.28 -22.13 -16.89
C ASP A 304 25.52 -20.93 -15.95
N GLN A 305 24.49 -20.13 -15.64
CA GLN A 305 24.58 -18.97 -14.73
C GLN A 305 23.97 -19.25 -13.34
N HIS A 306 24.44 -20.29 -12.66
CA HIS A 306 23.94 -20.80 -11.37
C HIS A 306 24.10 -19.87 -10.13
N GLY A 307 24.33 -18.57 -10.30
CA GLY A 307 24.51 -17.59 -9.21
C GLY A 307 23.53 -16.42 -9.21
N ILE A 308 22.54 -16.41 -10.10
CA ILE A 308 21.58 -15.30 -10.29
C ILE A 308 20.19 -15.76 -9.84
N PHE A 309 19.52 -14.95 -9.02
CA PHE A 309 18.18 -15.22 -8.50
C PHE A 309 17.13 -14.28 -9.12
N TYR A 310 15.90 -14.76 -9.22
CA TYR A 310 14.84 -14.20 -10.07
C TYR A 310 14.06 -13.04 -9.39
N ASP A 311 13.41 -12.17 -10.17
CA ASP A 311 12.68 -10.96 -9.71
C ASP A 311 11.20 -11.21 -9.35
N HIS A 312 10.82 -12.47 -9.13
CA HIS A 312 9.48 -12.82 -8.61
C HIS A 312 9.55 -13.51 -7.26
N ILE A 313 10.72 -13.45 -6.63
CA ILE A 313 10.95 -13.96 -5.29
C ILE A 313 10.24 -13.03 -4.31
N THR A 314 9.16 -13.51 -3.71
CA THR A 314 8.60 -12.89 -2.50
C THR A 314 9.57 -13.14 -1.34
N GLU A 315 10.23 -12.06 -0.89
CA GLU A 315 11.14 -12.07 0.23
C GLU A 315 10.39 -11.71 1.52
N LEU A 316 10.30 -12.65 2.45
CA LEU A 316 9.72 -12.46 3.79
C LEU A 316 10.82 -12.43 4.84
N ILE A 317 11.16 -11.25 5.35
CA ILE A 317 12.14 -11.07 6.41
C ILE A 317 11.44 -11.26 7.78
N ILE A 318 12.03 -12.02 8.70
CA ILE A 318 11.36 -12.49 9.94
C ILE A 318 12.08 -12.01 11.19
N ASP A 319 11.31 -11.41 12.10
CA ASP A 319 11.87 -10.55 13.15
C ASP A 319 11.87 -11.19 14.56
N ASN A 320 11.11 -12.27 14.80
CA ASN A 320 10.96 -12.89 16.12
C ASN A 320 11.03 -14.42 16.09
N THR A 321 11.86 -14.99 16.96
CA THR A 321 12.14 -16.43 17.01
C THR A 321 11.04 -17.28 17.63
N ARG A 322 10.32 -16.71 18.59
CA ARG A 322 9.15 -17.35 19.19
C ARG A 322 7.97 -17.40 18.23
N GLU A 323 7.86 -16.40 17.37
CA GLU A 323 6.83 -16.37 16.33
C GLU A 323 7.08 -17.48 15.34
N LEU A 324 8.27 -17.61 14.72
CA LEU A 324 8.51 -18.73 13.79
C LEU A 324 8.36 -20.11 14.46
N LYS A 325 8.76 -20.28 15.73
CA LYS A 325 8.53 -21.56 16.42
C LYS A 325 7.03 -21.86 16.57
N ALA A 326 6.21 -20.88 16.94
CA ALA A 326 4.76 -21.03 17.01
C ALA A 326 4.13 -21.25 15.62
N ILE A 327 4.51 -20.42 14.65
CA ILE A 327 4.24 -20.52 13.21
C ILE A 327 4.45 -21.95 12.68
N CYS A 328 5.51 -22.62 13.13
CA CYS A 328 5.92 -23.92 12.62
C CYS A 328 5.41 -25.11 13.43
N GLU A 329 5.20 -24.95 14.75
CA GLU A 329 4.53 -25.96 15.57
C GLU A 329 3.03 -26.08 15.21
N TYR A 330 2.38 -25.00 14.76
CA TYR A 330 0.95 -24.99 14.39
C TYR A 330 0.65 -25.51 12.97
N ALA A 331 1.62 -25.51 12.05
CA ALA A 331 1.45 -26.08 10.71
C ALA A 331 1.52 -27.62 10.69
N CYS A 332 1.89 -28.24 11.82
CA CYS A 332 2.12 -29.68 11.97
C CYS A 332 0.87 -30.47 12.41
N PHE A 333 -0.34 -30.08 11.99
CA PHE A 333 -1.55 -30.89 12.20
C PHE A 333 -2.33 -31.08 10.90
N GLU A 334 -1.88 -32.07 10.13
CA GLU A 334 -2.72 -33.16 9.61
C GLU A 334 -1.80 -34.23 9.00
N SER A 335 -1.34 -35.18 9.81
CA SER A 335 -0.95 -36.50 9.28
C SER A 335 -1.10 -37.56 10.37
N THR A 336 -2.33 -38.06 10.54
CA THR A 336 -2.69 -39.49 10.61
C THR A 336 -4.10 -39.64 11.17
N LEU A 337 -5.08 -39.70 10.27
CA LEU A 337 -6.22 -40.61 10.40
C LEU A 337 -6.17 -41.55 9.19
N THR A 338 -5.38 -42.61 9.34
CA THR A 338 -5.68 -43.98 8.91
C THR A 338 -4.82 -44.93 9.73
#